data_AF-A0A925YWF0-F1
#
_entry.id   AF-A0A925YWF0-F1
#
_cell.length_a   1.000
_cell.length_b   1.000
_cell.length_c   1.000
_cell.angle_alpha   90.00
_cell.angle_beta   90.00
_cell.angle_gamma   90.00
#
_symmetry.space_group_name_H-M   'P 1'
#
loop_
_entity.id
_entity.type
_entity.pdbx_description
1 polymer ?
#
loop_
_entity_poly.entity_id
_entity_poly.type
_entity_poly.pdbx_seq_one_letter_code
_entity_poly.pdbx_strand_id
1 'polypeptide(L)'
;MRLRPSLFVLLLLTMLSSGCTATRLTDVWRDTSYNSGTLKNVLVIAIKKDQTRRRVWEEAFVAALSKEGVTATASYKLFPNAMPDTNEVRATVRQNGYDGVVVTNRLSQEIRQTYVPSSVQVVPVVRYSWFYNTYYTANRYVETPGYTENEKIVRYETHVWEAKEDGRLIWSAVSETPDPSSAQAFSTDLTAAIVPELVKVGILP
;
A
#
# COMPACT_ATOMS: atom_id res chain seq x y z
N MET A 1 23.43 -36.45 -15.43
CA MET A 1 22.13 -35.85 -15.78
C MET A 1 22.39 -34.44 -16.29
N ARG A 2 22.49 -34.23 -17.61
CA ARG A 2 22.80 -32.90 -18.19
C ARG A 2 21.50 -32.10 -18.27
N LEU A 3 21.30 -31.15 -17.35
CA LEU A 3 20.19 -30.20 -17.44
C LEU A 3 20.32 -29.41 -18.74
N ARG A 4 19.28 -29.47 -19.58
CA ARG A 4 19.23 -28.78 -20.87
C ARG A 4 19.26 -27.27 -20.64
N PRO A 5 20.18 -26.50 -21.26
CA PRO A 5 20.27 -25.05 -21.06
C PRO A 5 18.98 -24.30 -21.46
N SER A 6 18.16 -24.92 -22.32
CA SER A 6 16.84 -24.41 -22.72
C SER A 6 15.81 -24.35 -21.59
N LEU A 7 15.97 -25.14 -20.51
CA LEU A 7 15.05 -25.12 -19.37
C LEU A 7 15.40 -23.99 -18.37
N PHE A 8 16.68 -23.60 -18.32
CA PHE A 8 17.17 -22.48 -17.49
C PHE A 8 16.75 -21.12 -18.06
N VAL A 9 16.71 -20.97 -19.39
CA VAL A 9 16.26 -19.73 -20.06
C VAL A 9 14.76 -19.50 -19.88
N LEU A 10 13.96 -20.58 -19.82
CA LEU A 10 12.51 -20.48 -19.59
C LEU A 10 12.16 -20.12 -18.12
N LEU A 11 12.98 -20.55 -17.16
CA LEU A 11 12.82 -20.23 -15.73
C LEU A 11 13.27 -18.79 -15.39
N LEU A 12 14.22 -18.23 -16.15
CA LEU A 12 14.69 -16.86 -15.96
C LEU A 12 13.70 -15.81 -16.51
N LEU A 13 12.90 -16.18 -17.52
CA LEU A 13 11.96 -15.26 -18.20
C LEU A 13 10.65 -15.06 -17.43
N THR A 14 10.31 -15.94 -16.49
CA THR A 14 9.10 -15.82 -15.65
C THR A 14 9.29 -14.96 -14.40
N MET A 15 10.51 -14.48 -14.13
CA MET A 15 10.83 -13.75 -12.89
C MET A 15 10.67 -12.22 -13.00
N LEU A 16 10.32 -11.67 -14.17
CA LEU A 16 10.24 -10.21 -14.41
C LEU A 16 8.84 -9.58 -14.35
N SER A 17 7.79 -10.31 -13.98
CA SER A 17 6.42 -9.76 -13.89
C SER A 17 5.97 -9.48 -12.46
N SER A 18 6.80 -8.80 -11.67
CA SER A 18 6.34 -8.11 -10.46
C SER A 18 6.14 -6.62 -10.78
N GLY A 19 5.01 -6.31 -11.42
CA GLY A 19 4.53 -4.94 -11.52
C GLY A 19 4.23 -4.42 -10.12
N CYS A 20 5.21 -3.75 -9.51
CA CYS A 20 5.16 -3.26 -8.14
C CYS A 20 4.28 -2.01 -8.09
N THR A 21 2.96 -2.20 -8.06
CA THR A 21 2.02 -1.13 -7.69
C THR A 21 2.00 -1.05 -6.17
N ALA A 22 3.12 -0.63 -5.58
CA ALA A 22 3.29 -0.63 -4.13
C ALA A 22 2.62 0.59 -3.50
N THR A 23 1.94 0.38 -2.36
CA THR A 23 1.52 1.47 -1.50
C THR A 23 2.74 2.22 -0.98
N ARG A 24 2.76 3.54 -1.14
CA ARG A 24 3.84 4.40 -0.65
C ARG A 24 3.36 5.19 0.56
N LEU A 25 4.18 5.25 1.61
CA LEU A 25 4.00 6.21 2.70
C LEU A 25 4.61 7.56 2.32
N THR A 26 3.85 8.61 2.58
CA THR A 26 4.12 10.03 2.38
C THR A 26 3.72 10.77 3.66
N ASP A 27 4.21 12.00 3.84
CA ASP A 27 3.86 12.84 5.00
C ASP A 27 3.99 12.11 6.36
N VAL A 28 5.07 11.32 6.51
CA VAL A 28 5.33 10.56 7.74
C VAL A 28 5.85 11.51 8.81
N TRP A 29 5.12 11.57 9.92
CA TRP A 29 5.51 12.33 11.10
C TRP A 29 5.50 11.42 12.33
N ARG A 30 6.45 11.67 13.23
CA ARG A 30 6.60 10.97 14.51
C ARG A 30 6.90 11.99 15.59
N ASP A 31 6.32 11.78 16.77
CA ASP A 31 6.71 12.49 17.97
C ASP A 31 8.08 12.00 18.47
N THR A 32 9.10 12.85 18.36
CA THR A 32 10.47 12.53 18.79
C THR A 32 10.64 12.43 20.30
N SER A 33 9.68 12.94 21.08
CA SER A 33 9.69 12.87 22.54
C SER A 33 8.88 11.70 23.10
N TYR A 34 8.31 10.86 22.23
CA TYR A 34 7.70 9.60 22.63
C TYR A 34 8.77 8.55 22.96
N ASN A 35 8.83 8.15 24.24
CA ASN A 35 9.76 7.16 24.79
C ASN A 35 9.07 6.14 25.71
N SER A 36 7.74 6.07 25.68
CA SER A 36 6.90 5.22 26.53
C SER A 36 6.95 3.72 26.21
N GLY A 37 7.80 3.31 25.26
CA GLY A 37 7.90 1.92 24.79
C GLY A 37 6.96 1.61 23.62
N THR A 38 6.59 0.34 23.50
CA THR A 38 5.77 -0.17 22.38
C THR A 38 4.32 -0.38 22.81
N LEU A 39 3.36 -0.09 21.93
CA LEU A 39 1.95 -0.39 22.14
C LEU A 39 1.70 -1.91 22.14
N LYS A 40 0.86 -2.39 23.07
CA LYS A 40 0.54 -3.82 23.24
C LYS A 40 -0.95 -4.12 23.13
N ASN A 41 -1.83 -3.19 23.49
CA ASN A 41 -3.28 -3.34 23.41
C ASN A 41 -3.92 -2.18 22.64
N VAL A 42 -4.20 -2.42 21.36
CA VAL A 42 -4.54 -1.37 20.39
C VAL A 42 -6.00 -1.48 19.92
N LEU A 43 -6.71 -0.35 19.94
CA LEU A 43 -8.00 -0.21 19.30
C LEU A 43 -7.82 0.28 17.85
N VAL A 44 -8.43 -0.39 16.88
CA VAL A 44 -8.37 -0.02 15.46
C VAL A 44 -9.70 0.55 15.00
N ILE A 45 -9.68 1.78 14.49
CA ILE A 45 -10.85 2.53 14.02
C ILE A 45 -10.64 2.91 12.54
N ALA A 46 -11.55 2.49 11.66
CA ALA A 46 -11.58 2.97 10.28
C ALA A 46 -12.80 3.88 10.04
N ILE A 47 -12.56 5.16 9.75
CA ILE A 47 -13.62 6.14 9.50
C ILE A 47 -14.24 5.87 8.12
N LYS A 48 -15.29 5.05 8.11
CA LYS A 48 -16.05 4.68 6.91
C LYS A 48 -17.55 4.56 7.19
N LYS A 49 -18.34 5.02 6.22
CA LYS A 49 -19.81 4.87 6.22
C LYS A 49 -20.26 3.44 5.87
N ASP A 50 -19.52 2.78 4.98
CA ASP A 50 -19.79 1.40 4.55
C ASP A 50 -19.27 0.41 5.60
N GLN A 51 -20.19 -0.28 6.29
CA GLN A 51 -19.87 -1.22 7.37
C GLN A 51 -19.09 -2.44 6.89
N THR A 52 -19.37 -2.94 5.68
CA THR A 52 -18.66 -4.09 5.11
C THR A 52 -17.20 -3.74 4.86
N ARG A 53 -16.96 -2.57 4.25
CA ARG A 53 -15.59 -2.08 4.04
C ARG A 53 -14.92 -1.80 5.37
N ARG A 54 -15.59 -1.15 6.32
CA ARG A 54 -15.04 -0.90 7.67
C ARG A 54 -14.53 -2.19 8.32
N ARG A 55 -15.31 -3.27 8.27
CA ARG A 55 -14.93 -4.58 8.82
C ARG A 55 -13.69 -5.15 8.15
N VAL A 56 -13.68 -5.22 6.81
CA VAL A 56 -12.53 -5.70 6.03
C VAL A 56 -11.24 -4.94 6.39
N TRP A 57 -11.37 -3.63 6.52
CA TRP A 57 -10.29 -2.73 6.86
C TRP A 57 -9.75 -2.97 8.26
N GLU A 58 -10.61 -2.93 9.27
CA GLU A 58 -10.20 -3.08 10.66
C GLU A 58 -9.65 -4.49 10.93
N GLU A 59 -10.23 -5.54 10.32
CA GLU A 59 -9.71 -6.91 10.45
C GLU A 59 -8.34 -7.09 9.80
N ALA A 60 -8.05 -6.42 8.68
CA ALA A 60 -6.72 -6.46 8.07
C ALA A 60 -5.65 -5.85 9.00
N PHE A 61 -5.96 -4.74 9.66
CA PHE A 61 -5.08 -4.12 10.65
C PHE A 61 -4.91 -4.99 11.89
N VAL A 62 -6.00 -5.55 12.42
CA VAL A 62 -5.94 -6.47 13.56
C VAL A 62 -5.03 -7.65 13.24
N ALA A 63 -5.23 -8.29 12.08
CA ALA A 63 -4.42 -9.41 11.65
C ALA A 63 -2.93 -9.05 11.48
N ALA A 64 -2.63 -7.85 10.96
CA ALA A 64 -1.25 -7.39 10.79
C ALA A 64 -0.58 -7.06 12.14
N LEU A 65 -1.27 -6.33 13.02
CA LEU A 65 -0.78 -5.99 14.36
C LEU A 65 -0.56 -7.23 15.23
N SER A 66 -1.47 -8.21 15.16
CA SER A 66 -1.32 -9.46 15.92
C SER A 66 -0.14 -10.31 15.47
N LYS A 67 0.32 -10.20 14.23
CA LYS A 67 1.56 -10.85 13.78
C LYS A 67 2.80 -10.27 14.46
N GLU A 68 2.77 -8.99 14.84
CA GLU A 68 3.83 -8.32 15.60
C GLU A 68 3.65 -8.47 17.13
N GLY A 69 2.77 -9.37 17.58
CA GLY A 69 2.55 -9.63 19.01
C GLY A 69 1.70 -8.57 19.73
N VAL A 70 0.94 -7.75 18.99
CA VAL A 70 0.03 -6.75 19.53
C VAL A 70 -1.39 -7.34 19.67
N THR A 71 -2.00 -7.18 20.84
CA THR A 71 -3.43 -7.46 21.02
C THR A 71 -4.22 -6.33 20.38
N ALA A 72 -4.91 -6.59 19.28
CA ALA A 72 -5.63 -5.57 18.53
C ALA A 72 -7.14 -5.87 18.50
N THR A 73 -7.97 -4.85 18.70
CA THR A 73 -9.43 -4.96 18.60
C THR A 73 -9.98 -4.05 17.52
N ALA A 74 -10.83 -4.61 16.65
CA ALA A 74 -11.56 -3.83 15.65
C ALA A 74 -12.74 -3.09 16.30
N SER A 75 -12.85 -1.79 16.05
CA SER A 75 -13.88 -0.94 16.65
C SER A 75 -15.31 -1.32 16.27
N TYR A 76 -15.53 -1.94 15.11
CA TYR A 76 -16.86 -2.40 14.71
C TYR A 76 -17.44 -3.48 15.66
N LYS A 77 -16.58 -4.18 16.42
CA LYS A 77 -17.01 -5.16 17.43
C LYS A 77 -17.62 -4.48 18.67
N LEU A 78 -17.19 -3.25 18.95
CA LEU A 78 -17.65 -2.44 20.08
C LEU A 78 -18.77 -1.48 19.65
N PHE A 79 -18.69 -0.98 18.41
CA PHE A 79 -19.62 -0.01 17.81
C PHE A 79 -20.15 -0.54 16.47
N PRO A 80 -21.07 -1.53 16.49
CA PRO A 80 -21.49 -2.25 15.28
C PRO A 80 -22.42 -1.44 14.36
N ASN A 81 -23.18 -0.50 14.93
CA ASN A 81 -24.26 0.19 14.22
C ASN A 81 -23.86 1.60 13.74
N ALA A 82 -22.94 2.25 14.45
CA ALA A 82 -22.54 3.63 14.20
C ALA A 82 -21.03 3.81 14.44
N MET A 83 -20.49 4.91 13.91
CA MET A 83 -19.16 5.36 14.28
C MET A 83 -19.23 5.97 15.68
N PRO A 84 -18.33 5.60 16.61
CA PRO A 84 -18.30 6.23 17.91
C PRO A 84 -17.86 7.69 17.81
N ASP A 85 -18.37 8.53 18.71
CA ASP A 85 -17.80 9.86 18.91
C ASP A 85 -16.50 9.80 19.73
N THR A 86 -15.79 10.93 19.82
CA THR A 86 -14.50 10.98 20.54
C THR A 86 -14.65 10.68 22.03
N ASN A 87 -15.77 11.05 22.67
CA ASN A 87 -16.00 10.78 24.09
C ASN A 87 -16.24 9.29 24.32
N GLU A 88 -17.02 8.64 23.46
CA GLU A 88 -17.26 7.20 23.48
C GLU A 88 -15.94 6.43 23.28
N VAL A 89 -15.12 6.83 22.30
CA VAL A 89 -13.79 6.23 22.10
C VAL A 89 -12.93 6.38 23.36
N ARG A 90 -12.85 7.57 23.95
CA ARG A 90 -12.04 7.76 25.19
C ARG A 90 -12.55 6.91 26.35
N ALA A 91 -13.86 6.80 26.52
CA ALA A 91 -14.46 5.96 27.56
C ALA A 91 -14.13 4.49 27.34
N THR A 92 -14.30 3.98 26.12
CA THR A 92 -14.00 2.60 25.75
C THR A 92 -12.51 2.28 25.87
N VAL A 93 -11.64 3.21 25.45
CA VAL A 93 -10.19 3.11 25.59
C VAL A 93 -9.78 2.88 27.04
N ARG A 94 -10.29 3.73 27.94
CA ARG A 94 -10.02 3.65 29.38
C ARG A 94 -10.62 2.41 30.03
N GLN A 95 -11.86 2.06 29.69
CA GLN A 95 -12.58 0.93 30.28
C GLN A 95 -11.95 -0.42 29.95
N ASN A 96 -11.43 -0.57 28.72
CA ASN A 96 -10.86 -1.84 28.24
C ASN A 96 -9.33 -1.87 28.32
N GLY A 97 -8.70 -0.83 28.88
CA GLY A 97 -7.25 -0.76 29.08
C GLY A 97 -6.45 -0.78 27.77
N TYR A 98 -6.97 -0.15 26.72
CA TYR A 98 -6.20 0.04 25.48
C TYR A 98 -5.06 1.04 25.75
N ASP A 99 -3.85 0.72 25.31
CA ASP A 99 -2.67 1.58 25.42
C ASP A 99 -2.40 2.39 24.15
N GLY A 100 -3.07 2.05 23.04
CA GLY A 100 -3.05 2.84 21.83
C GLY A 100 -4.31 2.75 20.98
N VAL A 101 -4.45 3.72 20.07
CA VAL A 101 -5.55 3.79 19.11
C VAL A 101 -4.99 4.09 17.73
N VAL A 102 -5.33 3.25 16.76
CA VAL A 102 -5.04 3.47 15.34
C VAL A 102 -6.31 3.97 14.67
N VAL A 103 -6.26 5.15 14.06
CA VAL A 103 -7.38 5.74 13.33
C VAL A 103 -6.99 5.90 11.87
N THR A 104 -7.83 5.41 10.96
CA THR A 104 -7.62 5.54 9.52
C THR A 104 -8.77 6.33 8.88
N ASN A 105 -8.43 7.27 8.00
CA ASN A 105 -9.38 8.10 7.28
C ASN A 105 -9.03 8.17 5.79
N ARG A 106 -10.04 8.22 4.91
CA ARG A 106 -9.83 8.37 3.47
C ARG A 106 -9.71 9.85 3.11
N LEU A 107 -8.65 10.21 2.40
CA LEU A 107 -8.46 11.54 1.83
C LEU A 107 -9.07 11.63 0.42
N SER A 108 -9.09 12.84 -0.16
CA SER A 108 -9.53 13.06 -1.54
C SER A 108 -8.71 12.22 -2.52
N GLN A 109 -9.39 11.67 -3.52
CA GLN A 109 -8.73 10.92 -4.60
C GLN A 109 -7.97 11.88 -5.52
N GLU A 110 -6.79 11.47 -5.97
CA GLU A 110 -5.95 12.22 -6.90
C GLU A 110 -5.83 11.46 -8.23
N ILE A 111 -5.73 12.19 -9.34
CA ILE A 111 -5.44 11.64 -10.66
C ILE A 111 -4.07 12.18 -11.07
N ARG A 112 -3.06 11.31 -11.13
CA ARG A 112 -1.74 11.66 -11.64
C ARG A 112 -1.70 11.41 -13.14
N GLN A 113 -1.30 12.43 -13.90
CA GLN A 113 -1.15 12.32 -15.35
C GLN A 113 0.34 12.22 -15.69
N THR A 114 0.73 11.13 -16.35
CA THR A 114 2.11 10.93 -16.81
C THR A 114 2.10 10.93 -18.33
N TYR A 115 2.80 11.89 -18.93
CA TYR A 115 2.98 11.93 -20.38
C TYR A 115 4.13 11.01 -20.78
N VAL A 116 3.82 9.98 -21.58
CA VAL A 116 4.81 9.10 -22.18
C VAL A 116 5.20 9.69 -23.54
N PRO A 117 6.44 10.17 -23.72
CA PRO A 117 6.86 10.80 -24.97
C PRO A 117 6.90 9.78 -26.11
N SER A 118 6.68 10.27 -27.33
CA SER A 118 6.85 9.44 -28.53
C SER A 118 8.28 8.93 -28.64
N SER A 119 8.45 7.69 -29.09
CA SER A 119 9.77 7.10 -29.34
C SER A 119 9.88 6.54 -30.74
N VAL A 120 11.07 6.65 -31.32
CA VAL A 120 11.40 6.04 -32.63
C VAL A 120 12.42 4.95 -32.39
N GLN A 121 12.06 3.72 -32.74
CA GLN A 121 12.96 2.57 -32.64
C GLN A 121 13.40 2.13 -34.04
N VAL A 122 14.69 1.83 -34.18
CA VAL A 122 15.25 1.29 -35.42
C VAL A 122 15.32 -0.23 -35.30
N VAL A 123 14.52 -0.92 -36.09
CA VAL A 123 14.49 -2.39 -36.13
C VAL A 123 15.13 -2.87 -37.43
N PRO A 124 16.21 -3.68 -37.38
CA PRO A 124 16.80 -4.26 -38.57
C PRO A 124 15.83 -5.30 -39.16
N VAL A 125 15.57 -5.21 -40.46
CA VAL A 125 14.73 -6.13 -41.21
C VAL A 125 15.56 -6.68 -42.38
N VAL A 126 15.75 -7.99 -42.41
CA VAL A 126 16.43 -8.67 -43.51
C VAL A 126 15.48 -8.74 -44.70
N ARG A 127 15.93 -8.25 -45.86
CA ARG A 127 15.20 -8.30 -47.12
C ARG A 127 16.02 -9.04 -48.17
N TYR A 128 15.32 -9.74 -49.05
CA TYR A 128 15.92 -10.44 -50.18
C TYR A 128 15.77 -9.60 -51.45
N SER A 129 16.88 -9.40 -52.18
CA SER A 129 16.89 -8.73 -53.48
C SER A 129 16.90 -9.76 -54.60
N TRP A 130 15.78 -9.87 -55.31
CA TRP A 130 15.61 -10.78 -56.45
C TRP A 130 16.51 -10.43 -57.64
N PHE A 131 16.83 -9.14 -57.82
CA PHE A 131 17.65 -8.65 -58.93
C PHE A 131 19.14 -9.00 -58.76
N TYR A 132 19.63 -9.02 -57.51
CA TYR A 132 21.03 -9.31 -57.18
C TYR A 132 21.23 -10.67 -56.46
N ASN A 133 20.15 -11.46 -56.34
CA ASN A 133 20.13 -12.75 -55.63
C ASN A 133 20.86 -12.74 -54.28
N THR A 134 20.67 -11.69 -53.48
CA THR A 134 21.40 -11.48 -52.22
C THR A 134 20.50 -10.96 -51.11
N TYR A 135 20.87 -11.23 -49.87
CA TYR A 135 20.20 -10.72 -48.67
C TYR A 135 20.90 -9.45 -48.19
N TYR A 136 20.11 -8.45 -47.80
CA TYR A 136 20.63 -7.23 -47.19
C TYR A 136 19.76 -6.84 -46.00
N THR A 137 20.38 -6.17 -45.02
CA THR A 137 19.69 -5.67 -43.83
C THR A 137 19.24 -4.24 -44.10
N ALA A 138 17.94 -3.98 -44.02
CA ALA A 138 17.37 -2.65 -44.09
C ALA A 138 16.92 -2.22 -42.69
N ASN A 139 17.10 -0.95 -42.35
CA ASN A 139 16.60 -0.39 -41.10
C ASN A 139 15.14 0.06 -41.28
N ARG A 140 14.24 -0.44 -40.43
CA ARG A 140 12.85 0.02 -40.35
C ARG A 140 12.70 0.89 -39.12
N TYR A 141 12.25 2.12 -39.31
CA TYR A 141 11.85 3.01 -38.23
C TYR A 141 10.44 2.66 -37.79
N VAL A 142 10.26 2.35 -36.51
CA VAL A 142 8.97 2.11 -35.87
C VAL A 142 8.71 3.26 -34.92
N GLU A 143 7.73 4.08 -35.23
CA GLU A 143 7.31 5.20 -34.40
C GLU A 143 6.23 4.72 -33.43
N THR A 144 6.42 4.97 -32.14
CA THR A 144 5.39 4.78 -31.12
C THR A 144 4.86 6.17 -30.75
N PRO A 145 3.59 6.49 -31.03
CA PRO A 145 3.02 7.80 -30.69
C PRO A 145 3.01 8.00 -29.18
N GLY A 146 3.31 9.23 -28.74
CA GLY A 146 3.22 9.60 -27.34
C GLY A 146 1.76 9.57 -26.86
N TYR A 147 1.56 9.24 -25.60
CA TYR A 147 0.23 9.16 -25.00
C TYR A 147 0.27 9.59 -23.53
N THR A 148 -0.89 9.93 -22.98
CA THR A 148 -1.01 10.30 -21.56
C THR A 148 -1.61 9.15 -20.79
N GLU A 149 -0.89 8.65 -19.78
CA GLU A 149 -1.41 7.69 -18.81
C GLU A 149 -2.03 8.44 -17.63
N ASN A 150 -3.26 8.09 -17.27
CA ASN A 150 -3.92 8.61 -16.08
C ASN A 150 -3.90 7.53 -15.00
N GLU A 151 -3.18 7.77 -13.91
CA GLU A 151 -3.11 6.90 -12.74
C GLU A 151 -4.01 7.44 -11.64
N LYS A 152 -4.97 6.63 -11.18
CA LYS A 152 -5.83 6.98 -10.04
C LYS A 152 -5.13 6.61 -8.74
N ILE A 153 -4.88 7.59 -7.88
CA ILE A 153 -4.23 7.40 -6.59
C ILE A 153 -5.25 7.58 -5.48
N VAL A 154 -5.38 6.56 -4.64
CA VAL A 154 -6.23 6.61 -3.44
C VAL A 154 -5.35 6.91 -2.24
N ARG A 155 -5.71 7.97 -1.51
CA ARG A 155 -4.95 8.46 -0.35
C ARG A 155 -5.68 8.16 0.95
N TYR A 156 -4.94 7.70 1.96
CA TYR A 156 -5.44 7.49 3.32
C TYR A 156 -4.50 8.09 4.33
N GLU A 157 -5.07 8.72 5.35
CA GLU A 157 -4.39 9.22 6.52
C GLU A 157 -4.52 8.18 7.63
N THR A 158 -3.41 7.84 8.28
CA THR A 158 -3.40 6.98 9.47
C THR A 158 -2.74 7.70 10.62
N HIS A 159 -3.42 7.73 11.77
CA HIS A 159 -2.95 8.29 13.02
C HIS A 159 -2.82 7.21 14.07
N VAL A 160 -1.70 7.22 14.81
CA VAL A 160 -1.47 6.36 15.96
C VAL A 160 -1.37 7.23 17.20
N TRP A 161 -2.22 6.93 18.17
CA TRP A 161 -2.31 7.63 19.43
C TRP A 161 -1.87 6.71 20.57
N GLU A 162 -1.05 7.23 21.50
CA GLU A 162 -0.89 6.64 22.83
C GLU A 162 -2.12 7.01 23.65
N ALA A 163 -2.74 6.02 24.31
CA ALA A 163 -3.98 6.16 25.05
C ALA A 163 -3.82 6.58 26.53
N LYS A 164 -2.64 7.08 26.91
CA LYS A 164 -2.41 7.60 28.27
C LYS A 164 -3.03 8.98 28.44
N GLU A 165 -3.59 9.22 29.63
CA GLU A 165 -4.20 10.50 30.03
C GLU A 165 -5.30 10.96 29.05
N ASP A 166 -5.04 12.03 28.29
CA ASP A 166 -5.98 12.63 27.32
C ASP A 166 -5.76 12.16 25.87
N GLY A 167 -4.80 11.26 25.67
CA GLY A 167 -4.43 10.77 24.35
C GLY A 167 -3.38 11.65 23.69
N ARG A 168 -2.31 11.04 23.21
CA ARG A 168 -1.19 11.74 22.55
C ARG A 168 -0.99 11.18 21.15
N LEU A 169 -0.99 12.04 20.13
CA LEU A 169 -0.62 11.61 18.78
C LEU A 169 0.88 11.35 18.75
N ILE A 170 1.28 10.11 18.46
CA ILE A 170 2.69 9.69 18.48
C ILE A 170 3.23 9.44 17.08
N TRP A 171 2.35 9.18 16.11
CA TRP A 171 2.71 8.97 14.72
C TRP A 171 1.55 9.25 13.77
N SER A 172 1.88 9.74 12.58
CA SER A 172 0.94 9.93 11.49
C SER A 172 1.61 9.66 10.14
N ALA A 173 0.88 9.14 9.17
CA ALA A 173 1.34 9.08 7.78
C ALA A 173 0.17 9.15 6.81
N VAL A 174 0.47 9.61 5.60
CA VAL A 174 -0.42 9.50 4.45
C VAL A 174 0.07 8.38 3.53
N SER A 175 -0.77 7.40 3.27
CA SER A 175 -0.49 6.36 2.29
C SER A 175 -1.11 6.69 0.94
N GLU A 176 -0.34 6.47 -0.13
CA GLU A 176 -0.78 6.58 -1.51
C GLU A 176 -0.70 5.21 -2.16
N THR A 177 -1.83 4.67 -2.62
CA THR A 177 -1.84 3.43 -3.40
C THR A 177 -2.46 3.69 -4.77
N PRO A 178 -1.79 3.29 -5.85
CA PRO A 178 -2.39 3.31 -7.18
C PRO A 178 -3.50 2.25 -7.30
N ASP A 179 -4.56 2.60 -8.04
CA ASP A 179 -5.83 1.88 -8.24
C ASP A 179 -5.89 0.42 -7.73
N PRO A 180 -6.35 0.18 -6.49
CA PRO A 180 -6.41 -1.17 -5.97
C PRO A 180 -7.47 -2.03 -6.66
N SER A 181 -7.10 -3.27 -6.98
CA SER A 181 -8.01 -4.27 -7.56
C SER A 181 -9.19 -4.64 -6.66
N SER A 182 -9.07 -4.49 -5.34
CA SER A 182 -10.15 -4.71 -4.36
C SER A 182 -9.90 -4.02 -3.02
N ALA A 183 -10.95 -3.86 -2.21
CA ALA A 183 -10.83 -3.32 -0.85
C ALA A 183 -9.96 -4.20 0.06
N GLN A 184 -9.97 -5.52 -0.14
CA GLN A 184 -9.15 -6.46 0.61
C GLN A 184 -7.67 -6.31 0.26
N ALA A 185 -7.35 -6.31 -1.05
CA ALA A 185 -5.98 -6.14 -1.52
C ALA A 185 -5.39 -4.82 -1.01
N PHE A 186 -6.13 -3.72 -1.15
CA PHE A 186 -5.72 -2.42 -0.63
C PHE A 186 -5.49 -2.43 0.89
N SER A 187 -6.36 -3.08 1.67
CA SER A 187 -6.20 -3.13 3.12
C SER A 187 -4.93 -3.92 3.51
N THR A 188 -4.61 -4.97 2.77
CA THR A 188 -3.37 -5.74 2.94
C THR A 188 -2.13 -4.92 2.53
N ASP A 189 -2.20 -4.20 1.41
CA ASP A 189 -1.10 -3.36 0.95
C ASP A 189 -0.84 -2.19 1.91
N LEU A 190 -1.90 -1.61 2.48
CA LEU A 190 -1.77 -0.53 3.46
C LEU A 190 -1.10 -1.04 4.74
N THR A 191 -1.55 -2.17 5.29
CA THR A 191 -0.96 -2.71 6.53
C THR A 191 0.48 -3.17 6.31
N ALA A 192 0.79 -3.72 5.13
CA ALA A 192 2.16 -4.08 4.74
C ALA A 192 3.09 -2.86 4.62
N ALA A 193 2.57 -1.67 4.34
CA ALA A 193 3.35 -0.44 4.34
C ALA A 193 3.50 0.16 5.76
N ILE A 194 2.42 0.18 6.54
CA ILE A 194 2.38 0.87 7.84
C ILE A 194 3.05 0.07 8.96
N VAL A 195 2.70 -1.22 9.11
CA VAL A 195 3.14 -2.01 10.27
C VAL A 195 4.67 -2.13 10.36
N PRO A 196 5.40 -2.42 9.27
CA PRO A 196 6.87 -2.46 9.31
C PRO A 196 7.50 -1.11 9.68
N GLU A 197 6.92 0.01 9.24
CA GLU A 197 7.42 1.33 9.61
C GLU A 197 7.19 1.59 11.11
N LEU A 198 6.04 1.20 11.66
CA LEU A 198 5.76 1.34 13.10
C LEU A 198 6.69 0.49 13.99
N VAL A 199 7.06 -0.71 13.53
CA VAL A 199 8.08 -1.57 14.17
C VAL A 199 9.46 -0.90 14.10
N LYS A 200 9.87 -0.43 12.91
CA LYS A 200 11.16 0.25 12.69
C LYS A 200 11.34 1.48 13.57
N VAL A 201 10.27 2.25 13.82
CA VAL A 201 10.32 3.40 14.72
C VAL A 201 10.16 3.04 16.20
N GLY A 202 9.90 1.78 16.53
CA GLY A 202 9.78 1.30 17.92
C GLY A 202 8.47 1.70 18.61
N ILE A 203 7.41 1.97 17.83
CA ILE A 203 6.05 2.15 18.35
C ILE A 203 5.36 0.79 18.55
N LEU A 204 5.70 -0.18 17.69
CA LEU A 204 5.29 -1.57 17.83
C LEU A 204 6.48 -2.45 18.26
N PRO A 205 6.20 -3.65 18.81
CA PRO A 205 7.22 -4.59 19.30
C PRO A 205 8.26 -5.00 18.27
#